data_AF-A0A2A7B4A4-F1
#
_entry.id   AF-A0A2A7B4A4-F1
#
_cell.length_a   1.000
_cell.length_b   1.000
_cell.length_c   1.000
_cell.angle_alpha   90.00
_cell.angle_beta   90.00
_cell.angle_gamma   90.00
#
_symmetry.space_group_name_H-M   'P 1'
#
loop_
_entity.id
_entity.type
_entity.pdbx_description
1 polymer ?
#
loop_
_entity_poly.entity_id
_entity_poly.type
_entity_poly.pdbx_seq_one_letter_code
_entity_poly.pdbx_strand_id
1 'polypeptide(L)' 'MLRDKRKVFIDCTGVEDALDVTMAQRSELDYLIYNDLLSYADLILNGNPEEYLKNAARSHGLED' A
#
# COMPACT_ATOMS: atom_id res chain seq x y z
N MET A 1 4.29 15.63 -29.00
CA MET A 1 3.93 14.35 -28.35
C MET A 1 3.50 14.65 -26.92
N LEU A 2 2.20 14.69 -26.63
CA LEU A 2 1.71 14.79 -25.25
C LEU A 2 2.06 13.48 -24.54
N ARG A 3 3.07 13.50 -23.66
CA ARG A 3 3.09 12.52 -22.56
C ARG A 3 1.84 12.85 -21.75
N ASP A 4 0.81 12.04 -21.90
CA ASP A 4 -0.41 12.17 -21.11
C ASP A 4 -0.01 12.10 -19.64
N LYS A 5 0.03 13.25 -18.97
CA LYS A 5 0.27 13.36 -17.54
C LYS A 5 -1.00 12.90 -16.83
N ARG A 6 -1.38 11.62 -17.03
CA ARG A 6 -2.48 10.99 -16.30
C ARG A 6 -2.08 11.01 -14.84
N LYS A 7 -2.59 11.98 -14.12
CA LYS A 7 -2.44 12.09 -12.68
C LYS A 7 -3.36 11.04 -12.08
N VAL A 8 -2.77 9.92 -11.68
CA VAL A 8 -3.50 8.87 -10.97
C VAL A 8 -3.67 9.37 -9.54
N PHE A 9 -4.92 9.49 -9.10
CA PHE A 9 -5.25 9.75 -7.71
C PHE A 9 -5.59 8.41 -7.09
N ILE A 10 -4.79 8.00 -6.11
CA ILE A 10 -5.04 6.78 -5.33
C ILE A 10 -5.73 7.23 -4.05
N ASP A 11 -6.97 6.78 -3.87
CA ASP A 11 -7.69 7.04 -2.63
C ASP A 11 -7.18 6.07 -1.56
N CYS A 12 -6.30 6.56 -0.70
CA CYS A 12 -5.69 5.73 0.34
C CYS A 12 -6.78 5.13 1.24
N THR A 13 -7.79 5.92 1.62
CA THR A 13 -8.89 5.47 2.48
C THR A 13 -9.73 4.36 1.84
N GLY A 14 -10.04 4.46 0.55
CA GLY A 14 -10.77 3.45 -0.21
C GLY A 14 -9.95 2.18 -0.44
N VAL A 15 -8.63 2.31 -0.61
CA VAL A 15 -7.71 1.16 -0.65
C VAL A 15 -7.67 0.46 0.71
N GLU A 16 -7.57 1.23 1.80
CA GLU A 16 -7.55 0.71 3.16
C GLU A 16 -8.87 0.00 3.54
N ASP A 17 -10.02 0.57 3.16
CA ASP A 17 -11.35 -0.01 3.36
C ASP A 17 -11.56 -1.28 2.52
N ALA A 18 -11.19 -1.24 1.23
CA ALA A 18 -11.36 -2.39 0.33
C ALA A 18 -10.50 -3.61 0.71
N LEU A 19 -9.39 -3.37 1.40
CA LEU A 19 -8.45 -4.41 1.84
C LEU A 19 -8.67 -4.85 3.29
N ASP A 20 -9.68 -4.30 3.98
CA ASP A 20 -9.98 -4.55 5.40
C ASP A 20 -8.71 -4.43 6.27
N VAL A 21 -7.92 -3.37 6.05
CA VAL A 21 -6.61 -3.26 6.69
C VAL A 21 -6.74 -3.08 8.20
N THR A 22 -5.97 -3.87 8.94
CA THR A 22 -5.86 -3.71 10.39
C THR A 22 -5.00 -2.49 10.74
N MET A 23 -5.10 -1.98 11.98
CA MET A 23 -4.31 -0.82 12.43
C MET A 23 -2.79 -1.00 12.23
N ALA A 24 -2.27 -2.22 12.35
CA ALA A 24 -0.86 -2.53 12.12
C ALA A 24 -0.50 -2.45 10.63
N GLN A 25 -1.33 -3.03 9.76
CA GLN A 25 -1.14 -3.00 8.31
C GLN A 25 -1.28 -1.59 7.74
N ARG A 26 -2.17 -0.79 8.31
CA ARG A 26 -2.32 0.63 8.00
C ARG A 26 -1.03 1.41 8.25
N SER A 27 -0.30 1.10 9.32
CA SER A 27 0.99 1.72 9.60
C SER A 27 2.07 1.33 8.58
N GLU A 28 2.02 0.11 8.03
CA GLU A 28 2.93 -0.33 6.96
C GLU A 28 2.64 0.39 5.64
N LEU A 29 1.37 0.59 5.30
CA LEU A 29 0.99 1.39 4.15
C LEU A 29 1.37 2.86 4.33
N ASP A 30 1.13 3.43 5.50
CA ASP A 30 1.51 4.80 5.83
C ASP A 30 3.03 4.98 5.73
N TYR A 31 3.81 3.98 6.19
CA TYR A 31 5.25 3.96 6.01
C TYR A 31 5.66 3.99 4.53
N LEU A 32 5.05 3.18 3.67
CA LEU A 32 5.32 3.22 2.23
C LEU A 32 4.93 4.56 1.61
N ILE A 33 3.85 5.19 2.05
CA ILE A 33 3.43 6.49 1.54
C ILE A 33 4.47 7.58 1.88
N TYR A 34 4.98 7.60 3.11
CA TYR A 34 5.97 8.61 3.52
C TYR A 34 7.40 8.30 3.10
N ASN A 35 7.78 7.02 3.06
CA ASN A 35 9.13 6.61 2.74
C ASN A 35 9.35 6.46 1.23
N ASP A 36 8.41 5.80 0.53
CA ASP A 36 8.58 5.42 -0.87
C ASP A 36 7.26 5.36 -1.65
N LEU A 37 6.76 6.55 -2.00
CA LEU A 37 5.46 6.73 -2.68
C LEU A 37 5.36 5.95 -4.01
N LEU A 38 6.50 5.72 -4.68
CA LEU A 38 6.56 4.94 -5.91
C LEU A 38 6.28 3.45 -5.63
N SER A 39 6.87 2.90 -4.58
CA SER A 39 6.62 1.52 -4.15
C SER A 39 5.16 1.33 -3.73
N TYR A 40 4.57 2.33 -3.04
CA TYR A 40 3.13 2.32 -2.75
C TYR A 40 2.29 2.30 -4.04
N ALA A 41 2.57 3.22 -4.97
CA ALA A 41 1.82 3.28 -6.23
C ALA A 41 1.96 2.01 -7.06
N ASP A 42 3.14 1.41 -7.11
CA ASP A 42 3.38 0.15 -7.80
C ASP A 42 2.63 -1.01 -7.13
N LEU A 43 2.62 -1.06 -5.79
CA LEU A 43 1.86 -2.05 -5.04
C LEU A 43 0.36 -1.99 -5.33
N ILE A 44 -0.20 -0.80 -5.46
CA ILE A 44 -1.63 -0.61 -5.74
C ILE A 44 -1.97 -0.81 -7.24
N LEU A 45 -1.09 -0.38 -8.16
CA LEU A 45 -1.38 -0.40 -9.60
C LEU A 45 -0.98 -1.70 -10.30
N ASN A 46 0.13 -2.31 -9.87
CA ASN A 46 0.74 -3.48 -10.53
C ASN A 46 0.90 -4.68 -9.58
N GLY A 47 0.93 -4.44 -8.26
CA GLY A 47 1.12 -5.46 -7.24
C GLY A 47 -0.18 -6.01 -6.65
N ASN A 48 -0.02 -6.67 -5.50
CA ASN A 48 -1.13 -7.23 -4.72
C ASN A 48 -1.03 -6.74 -3.26
N PRO A 49 -1.74 -5.67 -2.89
CA PRO A 49 -1.61 -5.09 -1.56
C PRO A 49 -2.09 -6.05 -0.46
N GLU A 50 -3.05 -6.92 -0.74
CA GLU A 50 -3.52 -7.93 0.22
C GLU A 50 -2.44 -8.95 0.62
N GLU A 51 -1.65 -9.44 -0.35
CA GLU A 51 -0.55 -10.38 -0.08
C GLU A 51 0.61 -9.69 0.64
N TYR A 52 0.94 -8.46 0.23
CA TYR A 52 1.94 -7.65 0.90
C TYR A 52 1.58 -7.40 2.36
N LEU A 53 0.34 -6.97 2.63
CA LEU A 53 -0.14 -6.71 3.98
C LEU A 53 -0.23 -7.97 4.82
N LYS A 54 -0.56 -9.12 4.23
CA LYS A 54 -0.54 -10.42 4.91
C LYS A 54 0.88 -10.82 5.31
N ASN A 55 1.87 -10.53 4.45
CA ASN A 55 3.28 -10.75 4.75
C ASN A 55 3.81 -9.76 5.79
N ALA A 56 3.47 -8.47 5.68
CA ALA A 56 3.88 -7.43 6.61
C ALA A 56 3.32 -7.68 8.02
N ALA A 57 2.04 -8.05 8.13
CA ALA A 57 1.43 -8.49 9.38
C ALA A 57 2.10 -9.75 9.97
N ARG A 58 2.58 -10.66 9.12
CA ARG A 58 3.30 -11.87 9.56
C ARG A 58 4.73 -11.56 10.01
N SER A 59 5.42 -10.63 9.36
CA SER A 59 6.75 -10.17 9.75
C SER A 59 6.74 -9.44 11.09
N HIS A 60 5.67 -8.71 11.41
CA HIS A 60 5.50 -8.06 12.72
C HIS A 60 5.06 -9.04 13.83
N GLY A 61 4.64 -10.26 13.48
CA GLY A 61 4.12 -11.28 14.40
C GLY A 61 5.08 -12.44 14.69
N LEU A 62 6.33 -12.38 14.22
CA LEU A 62 7.35 -13.41 14.44
C LEU A 62 8.59 -12.80 15.09
N GLU A 63 8.40 -12.29 16.30
CA GLU A 63 9.47 -12.15 17.29
C GLU A 63 9.00 -12.89 18.55
N ASP A 64 9.20 -14.21 18.58
CA ASP A 64 9.38 -15.00 19.81
C ASP A 64 10.59 -15.91 19.62
#